data_AF-A0A7J9DXN0-F1
#
_entry.id   AF-A0A7J9DXN0-F1
#
_cell.length_a   1.000
_cell.length_b   1.000
_cell.length_c   1.000
_cell.angle_alpha   90.00
_cell.angle_beta   90.00
_cell.angle_gamma   90.00
#
_symmetry.space_group_name_H-M   'P 1'
#
loop_
_entity.id
_entity.type
_entity.pdbx_description
1 polymer ?
#
loop_
_entity_poly.entity_id
_entity_poly.type
_entity_poly.pdbx_seq_one_letter_code
_entity_poly.pdbx_strand_id
1 'polypeptide(L)'
;MHVGDDLYNLVNEAMKVARLHLGSFRLMGEKRPPGCTPRMLIIDDGWQSICIDNDPIEKEGIDRVAVGEEKTMKDFVVCNIVRDMVGLVPPELAHQMYEGLHSHLKSIGIDSIKIDVIEVLELLSEDSGGRVELAKAYYKAHTVSLRNHFNGNVAISSMQQANDFFFLETETIALGRVGDDFWHSDPYGDPTRAFWLQGCHMVHCAYNSLWMGNFILPDWDMFQSYQQCAELHAASRVISGGPIYVSDSVGKYNFDLLRKVALPDGSILRCQHYALNTRDCLFEDPLHDGKTALKVWKLNKVSH
;
A
#
# COMPACT_ATOMS: atom_id res chain seq x y z
N MET A 1 -15.30 37.81 4.02
CA MET A 1 -14.93 36.58 4.74
C MET A 1 -13.60 36.13 4.18
N HIS A 2 -12.54 36.22 4.98
CA HIS A 2 -11.20 35.79 4.58
C HIS A 2 -11.20 34.27 4.36
N VAL A 3 -11.02 33.84 3.12
CA VAL A 3 -10.72 32.44 2.79
C VAL A 3 -9.21 32.30 2.92
N GLY A 4 -8.78 31.91 4.11
CA GLY A 4 -7.36 31.86 4.44
C GLY A 4 -7.14 30.84 5.52
N ASP A 5 -7.26 29.56 5.16
CA ASP A 5 -6.58 28.48 5.84
C ASP A 5 -6.14 27.46 4.79
N ASP A 6 -4.90 27.02 4.93
CA ASP A 6 -4.31 25.96 4.12
C ASP A 6 -5.23 24.73 4.12
N LEU A 7 -5.56 24.20 2.94
CA LEU A 7 -6.42 23.01 2.79
C LEU A 7 -5.87 21.83 3.61
N TYR A 8 -4.55 21.74 3.75
CA TYR A 8 -3.89 20.73 4.59
C TYR A 8 -4.21 20.90 6.08
N ASN A 9 -4.26 22.13 6.57
CA ASN A 9 -4.62 22.39 7.96
C ASN A 9 -6.11 22.13 8.20
N LEU A 10 -6.97 22.53 7.27
CA LEU A 10 -8.41 22.28 7.38
C LEU A 10 -8.72 20.79 7.43
N VAL A 11 -8.12 20.00 6.55
CA VAL A 11 -8.29 18.53 6.53
C VAL A 11 -7.71 17.91 7.80
N ASN A 12 -6.53 18.35 8.25
CA ASN A 12 -5.92 17.85 9.49
C ASN A 12 -6.80 18.12 10.73
N GLU A 13 -7.37 19.32 10.86
CA GLU A 13 -8.29 19.63 11.96
C GLU A 13 -9.60 18.84 11.86
N ALA A 14 -10.17 18.69 10.65
CA ALA A 14 -11.34 17.84 10.44
C ALA A 14 -11.06 16.37 10.85
N MET A 15 -9.86 15.87 10.53
CA MET A 15 -9.43 14.52 10.88
C MET A 15 -9.22 14.33 12.39
N LYS A 16 -8.70 15.35 13.09
CA LYS A 16 -8.62 15.33 14.56
C LYS A 16 -10.00 15.28 15.21
N VAL A 17 -10.96 16.05 14.68
CA VAL A 17 -12.35 16.02 15.16
C VAL A 17 -13.00 14.67 14.90
N ALA A 18 -12.83 14.11 13.69
CA ALA A 18 -13.31 12.77 13.34
C ALA A 18 -12.70 11.70 14.27
N ARG A 19 -11.39 11.79 14.54
CA ARG A 19 -10.69 10.93 15.50
C ARG A 19 -11.36 11.04 16.88
N LEU A 20 -11.54 12.25 17.40
CA LEU A 20 -12.11 12.47 18.74
C LEU A 20 -13.54 11.94 18.85
N HIS A 21 -14.36 12.13 17.81
CA HIS A 21 -15.76 11.73 17.82
C HIS A 21 -15.98 10.23 17.63
N LEU A 22 -15.24 9.60 16.71
CA LEU A 22 -15.44 8.20 16.35
C LEU A 22 -14.68 7.25 17.27
N GLY A 23 -13.51 7.66 17.78
CA GLY A 23 -12.70 6.81 18.65
C GLY A 23 -12.06 5.59 17.98
N SER A 24 -12.38 5.34 16.71
CA SER A 24 -12.12 4.10 15.99
C SER A 24 -10.80 4.07 15.22
N PHE A 25 -10.05 5.18 15.15
CA PHE A 25 -8.79 5.23 14.41
C PHE A 25 -7.73 6.08 15.10
N ARG A 26 -6.46 5.88 14.73
CA ARG A 26 -5.33 6.67 15.24
C ARG A 26 -4.77 7.59 14.15
N LEU A 27 -4.36 8.80 14.53
CA LEU A 27 -3.67 9.72 13.62
C LEU A 27 -2.21 9.32 13.44
N MET A 28 -1.59 9.77 12.35
CA MET A 28 -0.20 9.46 12.02
C MET A 28 0.79 9.76 13.16
N GLY A 29 0.62 10.88 13.88
CA GLY A 29 1.47 11.21 15.04
C GLY A 29 1.27 10.30 16.26
N GLU A 30 0.19 9.52 16.30
CA GLU A 30 -0.15 8.57 17.37
C GLU A 30 0.32 7.14 17.05
N LYS A 31 0.79 6.93 15.82
CA LYS A 31 1.17 5.63 15.28
C LYS A 31 2.70 5.45 15.41
N ARG A 32 3.13 4.28 15.90
CA ARG A 32 4.55 3.90 15.90
C ARG A 32 4.81 3.07 14.65
N PRO A 33 5.59 3.56 13.67
CA PRO A 33 5.96 2.77 12.52
C PRO A 33 6.85 1.60 12.94
N PRO A 34 6.78 0.44 12.26
CA PRO A 34 7.58 -0.73 12.63
C PRO A 34 9.07 -0.39 12.57
N GLY A 35 9.80 -0.84 13.58
CA GLY A 35 11.24 -0.64 13.73
C GLY A 35 11.87 -1.96 14.14
N CYS A 36 11.98 -2.91 13.21
CA CYS A 36 12.54 -4.23 13.48
C CYS A 36 13.34 -4.76 12.28
N THR A 37 14.40 -5.51 12.59
CA THR A 37 15.22 -6.36 11.71
C THR A 37 14.33 -7.45 11.08
N PRO A 38 14.42 -7.75 9.77
CA PRO A 38 13.27 -8.29 9.03
C PRO A 38 12.97 -9.79 9.27
N ARG A 39 11.69 -10.07 9.56
CA ARG A 39 10.94 -11.33 9.35
C ARG A 39 9.50 -11.00 8.91
N MET A 40 9.41 -10.26 7.81
CA MET A 40 8.15 -9.80 7.23
C MET A 40 7.56 -10.87 6.33
N LEU A 41 6.31 -11.23 6.54
CA LEU A 41 5.55 -12.07 5.61
C LEU A 41 4.65 -11.17 4.77
N ILE A 42 4.77 -11.29 3.45
CA ILE A 42 3.80 -10.73 2.53
C ILE A 42 2.74 -11.80 2.27
N ILE A 43 1.49 -11.54 2.65
CA ILE A 43 0.34 -12.35 2.22
C ILE A 43 -0.26 -11.61 1.04
N ASP A 44 0.28 -11.92 -0.12
CA ASP A 44 -0.14 -11.41 -1.42
C ASP A 44 -1.30 -12.23 -1.97
N ASP A 45 -2.07 -11.65 -2.88
CA ASP A 45 -3.09 -12.31 -3.69
C ASP A 45 -2.53 -13.26 -4.76
N GLY A 46 -1.24 -13.60 -4.66
CA GLY A 46 -0.56 -14.51 -5.56
C GLY A 46 -0.06 -13.87 -6.85
N TRP A 47 -0.02 -12.53 -6.95
CA TRP A 47 0.50 -11.84 -8.14
C TRP A 47 1.94 -11.30 -8.05
N GLN A 48 2.65 -11.56 -6.96
CA GLN A 48 4.09 -11.76 -7.03
C GLN A 48 4.38 -13.24 -7.15
N SER A 49 5.06 -13.64 -8.23
CA SER A 49 5.50 -15.01 -8.45
C SER A 49 6.16 -15.56 -7.16
N ILE A 50 5.47 -16.46 -6.46
CA ILE A 50 6.12 -17.34 -5.50
C ILE A 50 6.84 -18.37 -6.34
N CYS A 51 8.11 -18.12 -6.65
CA CYS A 51 8.97 -19.18 -7.15
C CYS A 51 9.05 -20.25 -6.07
N ILE A 52 8.51 -21.44 -6.33
CA ILE A 52 8.93 -22.62 -5.58
C ILE A 52 10.34 -22.98 -6.01
N ASP A 53 11.14 -23.62 -5.15
CA ASP A 53 12.56 -23.92 -5.41
C ASP A 53 12.85 -24.62 -6.76
N ASN A 54 11.81 -25.18 -7.40
CA ASN A 54 11.87 -25.91 -8.66
C ASN A 54 11.38 -25.11 -9.90
N ASP A 55 10.95 -23.86 -9.73
CA ASP A 55 10.48 -23.07 -10.87
C ASP A 55 11.65 -22.54 -11.72
N PRO A 56 11.50 -22.53 -13.07
CA PRO A 56 12.46 -21.86 -13.93
C PRO A 56 12.53 -20.37 -13.59
N ILE A 57 13.74 -19.84 -13.46
CA ILE A 57 14.06 -18.44 -13.11
C ILE A 57 13.38 -17.41 -14.05
N GLU A 58 12.89 -17.84 -15.20
CA GLU A 58 12.43 -17.00 -16.31
C GLU A 58 10.89 -16.98 -16.49
N LYS A 59 10.09 -17.67 -15.66
CA LYS A 59 8.66 -17.87 -15.94
C LYS A 59 7.76 -17.26 -14.86
N GLU A 60 7.10 -16.14 -15.19
CA GLU A 60 5.98 -15.58 -14.43
C GLU A 60 4.63 -16.14 -14.96
N GLY A 61 3.70 -16.47 -14.07
CA GLY A 61 2.44 -17.15 -14.38
C GLY A 61 1.35 -16.25 -14.95
N ILE A 62 1.56 -15.63 -16.12
CA ILE A 62 0.75 -14.49 -16.62
C ILE A 62 -0.44 -14.87 -17.54
N ASP A 63 -0.50 -16.07 -18.13
CA ASP A 63 -1.39 -16.29 -19.28
C ASP A 63 -2.67 -17.08 -18.98
N ARG A 64 -3.81 -16.38 -18.81
CA ARG A 64 -5.19 -16.78 -19.26
C ARG A 64 -6.24 -15.73 -18.90
N VAL A 65 -7.12 -15.31 -19.82
CA VAL A 65 -8.25 -14.39 -19.54
C VAL A 65 -9.55 -14.99 -20.09
N ALA A 66 -10.67 -14.83 -19.39
CA ALA A 66 -12.00 -15.24 -19.85
C ALA A 66 -12.66 -14.17 -20.75
N VAL A 67 -13.50 -14.62 -21.68
CA VAL A 67 -14.14 -13.80 -22.72
C VAL A 67 -15.37 -13.08 -22.15
N GLY A 68 -15.36 -11.74 -22.07
CA GLY A 68 -16.56 -10.95 -21.71
C GLY A 68 -16.40 -9.46 -21.35
N GLU A 69 -15.21 -8.97 -20.98
CA GLU A 69 -15.07 -7.65 -20.32
C GLU A 69 -14.51 -6.51 -21.20
N GLU A 70 -15.03 -6.33 -22.41
CA GLU A 70 -14.45 -5.35 -23.37
C GLU A 70 -14.78 -3.85 -23.10
N LYS A 71 -15.51 -3.48 -22.04
CA LYS A 71 -16.07 -2.11 -21.90
C LYS A 71 -15.83 -1.35 -20.59
N THR A 72 -15.06 -1.88 -19.64
CA THR A 72 -14.60 -1.17 -18.42
C THR A 72 -13.08 -1.18 -18.37
N MET A 73 -12.44 -0.29 -17.60
CA MET A 73 -11.00 -0.46 -17.31
C MET A 73 -10.83 -1.84 -16.69
N LYS A 74 -10.10 -2.71 -17.39
CA LYS A 74 -9.82 -4.08 -16.93
C LYS A 74 -8.82 -3.98 -15.79
N ASP A 75 -9.30 -4.09 -14.56
CA ASP A 75 -8.45 -4.37 -13.42
C ASP A 75 -8.14 -5.86 -13.43
N PHE A 76 -6.89 -6.19 -13.76
CA PHE A 76 -6.44 -7.55 -13.96
C PHE A 76 -6.62 -8.43 -12.70
N VAL A 77 -6.53 -7.85 -11.50
CA VAL A 77 -6.73 -8.55 -10.22
C VAL A 77 -8.21 -8.89 -10.03
N VAL A 78 -9.10 -7.92 -10.27
CA VAL A 78 -10.56 -8.13 -10.18
C VAL A 78 -11.02 -9.21 -11.18
N CYS A 79 -10.49 -9.19 -12.41
CA CYS A 79 -10.80 -10.21 -13.42
C CYS A 79 -10.47 -11.64 -12.95
N ASN A 80 -9.37 -11.82 -12.21
CA ASN A 80 -8.93 -13.14 -11.73
C ASN A 80 -9.67 -13.60 -10.47
N ILE A 81 -9.99 -12.68 -9.55
CA ILE A 81 -10.86 -12.96 -8.38
C ILE A 81 -12.19 -13.58 -8.84
N VAL A 82 -12.77 -13.03 -9.91
CA VAL A 82 -14.01 -13.52 -10.50
C VAL A 82 -13.81 -14.89 -11.18
N ARG A 83 -12.63 -15.14 -11.76
CA ARG A 83 -12.32 -16.39 -12.45
C ARG A 83 -12.07 -17.57 -11.49
N ASP A 84 -11.35 -17.33 -10.40
CA ASP A 84 -10.78 -18.39 -9.57
C ASP A 84 -11.60 -18.70 -8.29
N MET A 85 -12.77 -18.06 -8.12
CA MET A 85 -13.74 -18.26 -7.04
C MET A 85 -13.17 -17.99 -5.64
N VAL A 86 -13.37 -16.78 -5.11
CA VAL A 86 -13.02 -16.44 -3.72
C VAL A 86 -14.11 -16.90 -2.75
N GLY A 87 -13.73 -17.66 -1.74
CA GLY A 87 -14.62 -18.08 -0.65
C GLY A 87 -14.69 -17.05 0.46
N LEU A 88 -15.89 -16.81 0.99
CA LEU A 88 -16.11 -15.99 2.18
C LEU A 88 -16.30 -16.88 3.41
N VAL A 89 -15.52 -16.65 4.46
CA VAL A 89 -15.78 -17.26 5.77
C VAL A 89 -17.03 -16.58 6.36
N PRO A 90 -18.01 -17.34 6.90
CA PRO A 90 -19.17 -16.71 7.52
C PRO A 90 -18.75 -15.63 8.53
N PRO A 91 -19.33 -14.42 8.52
CA PRO A 91 -18.84 -13.30 9.32
C PRO A 91 -18.72 -13.61 10.82
N GLU A 92 -19.59 -14.46 11.34
CA GLU A 92 -19.59 -14.94 12.72
C GLU A 92 -18.37 -15.82 13.07
N LEU A 93 -17.70 -16.40 12.07
CA LEU A 93 -16.51 -17.24 12.21
C LEU A 93 -15.20 -16.51 11.85
N ALA A 94 -15.26 -15.28 11.33
CA ALA A 94 -14.07 -14.51 10.94
C ALA A 94 -13.05 -14.37 12.07
N HIS A 95 -13.50 -14.29 13.32
CA HIS A 95 -12.64 -14.25 14.51
C HIS A 95 -11.78 -15.51 14.66
N GLN A 96 -12.33 -16.70 14.40
CA GLN A 96 -11.58 -17.95 14.50
C GLN A 96 -10.55 -18.06 13.38
N MET A 97 -10.92 -17.64 12.18
CA MET A 97 -10.02 -17.58 11.03
C MET A 97 -8.79 -16.72 11.34
N TYR A 98 -9.00 -15.46 11.73
CA TYR A 98 -7.88 -14.54 11.99
C TYR A 98 -7.08 -14.94 13.24
N GLU A 99 -7.71 -15.44 14.29
CA GLU A 99 -7.01 -15.91 15.49
C GLU A 99 -6.11 -17.12 15.15
N GLY A 100 -6.63 -18.11 14.44
CA GLY A 100 -5.87 -19.28 14.00
C GLY A 100 -4.71 -18.90 13.07
N LEU A 101 -4.97 -18.03 12.09
CA LEU A 101 -3.96 -17.56 11.15
C LEU A 101 -2.84 -16.80 11.86
N HIS A 102 -3.16 -15.73 12.58
CA HIS A 102 -2.14 -14.87 13.19
C HIS A 102 -1.39 -15.55 14.33
N SER A 103 -2.06 -16.39 15.13
CA SER A 103 -1.37 -17.19 16.16
C SER A 103 -0.34 -18.13 15.53
N HIS A 104 -0.70 -18.80 14.42
CA HIS A 104 0.23 -19.66 13.70
C HIS A 104 1.41 -18.87 13.11
N LEU A 105 1.13 -17.77 12.40
CA LEU A 105 2.18 -16.90 11.84
C LEU A 105 3.13 -16.41 12.93
N LYS A 106 2.60 -16.01 14.08
CA LYS A 106 3.42 -15.59 15.20
C LYS A 106 4.25 -16.75 15.79
N SER A 107 3.68 -17.95 15.85
CA SER A 107 4.36 -19.14 16.37
C SER A 107 5.60 -19.53 15.57
N ILE A 108 5.59 -19.27 14.26
CA ILE A 108 6.74 -19.53 13.36
C ILE A 108 7.68 -18.31 13.25
N GLY A 109 7.44 -17.26 14.04
CA GLY A 109 8.33 -16.11 14.16
C GLY A 109 8.15 -15.02 13.10
N ILE A 110 6.97 -14.92 12.48
CA ILE A 110 6.62 -13.75 11.66
C ILE A 110 6.37 -12.53 12.57
N ASP A 111 6.93 -11.39 12.18
CA ASP A 111 6.86 -10.15 12.96
C ASP A 111 5.98 -9.07 12.33
N SER A 112 5.73 -9.14 11.02
CA SER A 112 4.86 -8.21 10.29
C SER A 112 4.14 -8.91 9.13
N ILE A 113 2.99 -8.36 8.75
CA ILE A 113 2.14 -8.90 7.69
C ILE A 113 1.76 -7.82 6.66
N LYS A 114 1.77 -8.16 5.37
CA LYS A 114 1.03 -7.40 4.34
C LYS A 114 -0.29 -8.13 4.08
N ILE A 115 -1.40 -7.40 4.05
CA ILE A 115 -2.74 -7.90 3.75
C ILE A 115 -3.15 -7.28 2.42
N ASP A 116 -3.20 -8.09 1.38
CA ASP A 116 -3.69 -7.67 0.07
C ASP A 116 -5.19 -7.91 -0.11
N VAL A 117 -5.77 -7.26 -1.11
CA VAL A 117 -7.15 -7.50 -1.57
C VAL A 117 -8.16 -7.31 -0.42
N ILE A 118 -7.85 -6.43 0.54
CA ILE A 118 -8.64 -6.31 1.78
C ILE A 118 -10.08 -5.83 1.53
N GLU A 119 -10.30 -5.11 0.42
CA GLU A 119 -11.63 -4.64 0.01
C GLU A 119 -12.41 -5.63 -0.87
N VAL A 120 -11.92 -6.86 -1.06
CA VAL A 120 -12.74 -7.92 -1.69
C VAL A 120 -14.05 -8.18 -0.95
N LEU A 121 -14.12 -7.77 0.32
CA LEU A 121 -15.34 -7.75 1.11
C LEU A 121 -16.48 -7.03 0.38
N GLU A 122 -16.22 -5.96 -0.37
CA GLU A 122 -17.25 -5.30 -1.19
C GLU A 122 -17.92 -6.27 -2.14
N LEU A 123 -17.13 -7.06 -2.88
CA LEU A 123 -17.61 -8.02 -3.87
C LEU A 123 -18.34 -9.21 -3.25
N LEU A 124 -17.97 -9.60 -2.03
CA LEU A 124 -18.51 -10.79 -1.36
C LEU A 124 -19.70 -10.49 -0.43
N SER A 125 -20.15 -9.24 -0.38
CA SER A 125 -21.05 -8.77 0.69
C SER A 125 -22.55 -9.01 0.48
N GLU A 126 -22.96 -9.49 -0.71
CA GLU A 126 -24.37 -9.61 -1.11
C GLU A 126 -25.23 -10.32 -0.05
N ASP A 127 -24.79 -11.51 0.39
CA ASP A 127 -25.53 -12.33 1.36
C ASP A 127 -25.15 -12.05 2.84
N SER A 128 -24.32 -11.02 3.09
CA SER A 128 -23.75 -10.73 4.42
C SER A 128 -24.17 -9.36 4.97
N GLY A 129 -25.35 -8.87 4.60
CA GLY A 129 -25.87 -7.57 5.06
C GLY A 129 -25.24 -6.37 4.33
N GLY A 130 -24.59 -6.61 3.20
CA GLY A 130 -23.89 -5.60 2.41
C GLY A 130 -22.52 -5.22 2.98
N ARG A 131 -21.76 -4.45 2.18
CA ARG A 131 -20.34 -4.14 2.43
C ARG A 131 -20.07 -3.67 3.85
N VAL A 132 -20.91 -2.78 4.38
CA VAL A 132 -20.72 -2.15 5.69
C VAL A 132 -20.81 -3.17 6.83
N GLU A 133 -21.82 -4.04 6.84
CA GLU A 133 -22.00 -5.01 7.92
C GLU A 133 -20.93 -6.11 7.85
N LEU A 134 -20.57 -6.54 6.64
CA LEU A 134 -19.47 -7.47 6.44
C LEU A 134 -18.13 -6.88 6.91
N ALA A 135 -17.82 -5.65 6.50
CA ALA A 135 -16.61 -4.94 6.91
C ALA A 135 -16.52 -4.78 8.43
N LYS A 136 -17.61 -4.40 9.11
CA LYS A 136 -17.64 -4.33 10.58
C LYS A 136 -17.25 -5.65 11.24
N ALA A 137 -17.80 -6.77 10.77
CA ALA A 137 -17.52 -8.07 11.34
C ALA A 137 -16.06 -8.48 11.10
N TYR A 138 -15.58 -8.35 9.86
CA TYR A 138 -14.24 -8.73 9.44
C TYR A 138 -13.16 -7.84 10.07
N TYR A 139 -13.29 -6.52 10.00
CA TYR A 139 -12.31 -5.59 10.56
C TYR A 139 -12.24 -5.68 12.08
N LYS A 140 -13.37 -5.89 12.76
CA LYS A 140 -13.36 -6.16 14.20
C LYS A 140 -12.59 -7.45 14.53
N ALA A 141 -12.87 -8.53 13.80
CA ALA A 141 -12.17 -9.81 14.00
C ALA A 141 -10.67 -9.68 13.73
N HIS A 142 -10.30 -9.01 12.65
CA HIS A 142 -8.92 -8.75 12.26
C HIS A 142 -8.18 -7.89 13.28
N THR A 143 -8.78 -6.76 13.68
CA THR A 143 -8.27 -5.84 14.70
C THR A 143 -7.98 -6.56 16.03
N VAL A 144 -8.91 -7.41 16.49
CA VAL A 144 -8.74 -8.19 17.73
C VAL A 144 -7.57 -9.15 17.60
N SER A 145 -7.50 -9.91 16.51
CA SER A 145 -6.41 -10.87 16.28
C SER A 145 -5.05 -10.18 16.17
N LEU A 146 -4.96 -9.06 15.42
CA LEU A 146 -3.74 -8.26 15.33
C LEU A 146 -3.23 -7.85 16.71
N ARG A 147 -4.11 -7.38 17.59
CA ARG A 147 -3.75 -6.96 18.96
C ARG A 147 -3.26 -8.10 19.84
N ASN A 148 -3.78 -9.32 19.63
CA ASN A 148 -3.41 -10.48 20.42
C ASN A 148 -2.01 -11.00 20.06
N HIS A 149 -1.66 -10.96 18.77
CA HIS A 149 -0.46 -11.66 18.26
C HIS A 149 0.68 -10.74 17.87
N PHE A 150 0.38 -9.49 17.55
CA PHE A 150 1.36 -8.54 17.06
C PHE A 150 1.42 -7.27 17.90
N ASN A 151 2.65 -6.87 18.24
CA ASN A 151 2.88 -5.69 19.06
C ASN A 151 3.12 -4.45 18.18
N GLY A 152 2.21 -3.49 18.23
CA GLY A 152 2.32 -2.21 17.51
C GLY A 152 1.70 -2.26 16.12
N ASN A 153 2.09 -1.31 15.25
CA ASN A 153 1.63 -1.31 13.86
C ASN A 153 2.60 -2.12 13.01
N VAL A 154 2.26 -3.38 12.77
CA VAL A 154 3.07 -4.32 11.97
C VAL A 154 2.37 -4.77 10.70
N ALA A 155 1.19 -4.24 10.42
CA ALA A 155 0.39 -4.58 9.26
C ALA A 155 0.50 -3.49 8.19
N ILE A 156 0.58 -3.93 6.94
CA ILE A 156 0.42 -3.09 5.74
C ILE A 156 -0.86 -3.55 5.04
N SER A 157 -1.70 -2.61 4.68
CA SER A 157 -2.89 -2.87 3.86
C SER A 157 -2.63 -2.54 2.39
N SER A 158 -3.21 -3.35 1.52
CA SER A 158 -3.23 -3.13 0.08
C SER A 158 -4.65 -3.34 -0.44
N MET A 159 -4.99 -2.63 -1.51
CA MET A 159 -6.35 -2.57 -2.09
C MET A 159 -7.42 -2.16 -1.08
N GLN A 160 -7.10 -1.21 -0.22
CA GLN A 160 -7.93 -0.77 0.92
C GLN A 160 -8.71 0.54 0.66
N GLN A 161 -8.91 0.93 -0.60
CA GLN A 161 -9.42 2.25 -1.00
C GLN A 161 -10.94 2.44 -0.78
N ALA A 162 -11.51 1.87 0.27
CA ALA A 162 -12.90 2.10 0.69
C ALA A 162 -13.00 2.86 2.01
N ASN A 163 -14.08 3.63 2.15
CA ASN A 163 -14.36 4.39 3.37
C ASN A 163 -14.41 3.50 4.62
N ASP A 164 -14.95 2.30 4.50
CA ASP A 164 -15.10 1.37 5.61
C ASP A 164 -13.74 1.02 6.23
N PHE A 165 -12.72 0.77 5.40
CA PHE A 165 -11.33 0.61 5.86
C PHE A 165 -10.84 1.83 6.63
N PHE A 166 -10.99 3.03 6.06
CA PHE A 166 -10.49 4.27 6.67
C PHE A 166 -11.14 4.57 8.03
N PHE A 167 -12.41 4.20 8.22
CA PHE A 167 -13.12 4.44 9.47
C PHE A 167 -12.97 3.33 10.51
N LEU A 168 -12.77 2.07 10.09
CA LEU A 168 -12.83 0.90 10.96
C LEU A 168 -11.45 0.25 11.16
N GLU A 169 -10.74 -0.06 10.08
CA GLU A 169 -9.52 -0.88 10.15
C GLU A 169 -8.26 -0.08 10.49
N THR A 170 -8.31 1.25 10.31
CA THR A 170 -7.21 2.15 10.69
C THR A 170 -7.00 2.28 12.21
N GLU A 171 -7.82 1.60 13.02
CA GLU A 171 -7.62 1.34 14.44
C GLU A 171 -6.28 0.65 14.70
N THR A 172 -6.00 -0.40 13.91
CA THR A 172 -4.81 -1.24 14.00
C THR A 172 -3.84 -1.02 12.85
N ILE A 173 -4.32 -0.75 11.63
CA ILE A 173 -3.47 -0.60 10.45
C ILE A 173 -3.20 0.88 10.17
N ALA A 174 -1.94 1.26 10.29
CA ALA A 174 -1.50 2.63 10.03
C ALA A 174 -0.88 2.83 8.64
N LEU A 175 -0.55 1.76 7.93
CA LEU A 175 0.24 1.79 6.71
C LEU A 175 -0.56 1.14 5.59
N GLY A 176 -0.65 1.79 4.44
CA GLY A 176 -1.37 1.22 3.32
C GLY A 176 -0.98 1.80 1.97
N ARG A 177 -1.12 0.96 0.94
CA ARG A 177 -0.76 1.25 -0.44
C ARG A 177 -1.60 2.36 -1.03
N VAL A 178 -0.98 3.39 -1.60
CA VAL A 178 -1.70 4.54 -2.16
C VAL A 178 -1.70 4.61 -3.68
N GLY A 179 -0.96 3.76 -4.38
CA GLY A 179 -1.00 3.66 -5.84
C GLY A 179 -1.35 2.25 -6.29
N ASP A 180 -1.27 2.02 -7.60
CA ASP A 180 -1.29 0.67 -8.17
C ASP A 180 0.03 -0.06 -7.85
N ASP A 181 0.15 -1.30 -8.32
CA ASP A 181 1.40 -2.05 -8.28
C ASP A 181 2.51 -1.35 -9.07
N PHE A 182 3.73 -1.44 -8.56
CA PHE A 182 4.93 -1.13 -9.33
C PHE A 182 5.15 -2.19 -10.41
N TRP A 183 5.06 -1.78 -11.68
CA TRP A 183 5.38 -2.61 -12.84
C TRP A 183 6.73 -2.22 -13.42
N HIS A 184 7.73 -3.12 -13.41
CA HIS A 184 9.02 -2.84 -14.06
C HIS A 184 9.01 -3.06 -15.58
N SER A 185 8.02 -3.77 -16.10
CA SER A 185 7.81 -4.03 -17.51
C SER A 185 6.34 -3.85 -17.87
N ASP A 186 6.09 -3.40 -19.09
CA ASP A 186 4.74 -3.35 -19.62
C ASP A 186 4.18 -4.77 -19.76
N PRO A 187 2.96 -5.05 -19.27
CA PRO A 187 2.37 -6.38 -19.30
C PRO A 187 2.08 -6.87 -20.73
N TYR A 188 2.10 -5.98 -21.73
CA TYR A 188 1.94 -6.30 -23.14
C TYR A 188 3.27 -6.31 -23.90
N GLY A 189 4.40 -6.18 -23.19
CA GLY A 189 5.74 -6.28 -23.74
C GLY A 189 6.26 -5.04 -24.47
N ASP A 190 5.60 -3.88 -24.33
CA ASP A 190 6.06 -2.64 -24.96
C ASP A 190 7.15 -1.93 -24.10
N PRO A 191 8.42 -1.92 -24.54
CA PRO A 191 9.51 -1.33 -23.75
C PRO A 191 9.39 0.19 -23.62
N THR A 192 8.63 0.86 -24.49
CA THR A 192 8.41 2.31 -24.40
C THR A 192 7.37 2.67 -23.35
N ARG A 193 6.40 1.78 -23.13
CA ARG A 193 5.39 1.92 -22.07
C ARG A 193 5.94 1.65 -20.69
N ALA A 194 7.00 0.83 -20.57
CA ALA A 194 7.65 0.58 -19.29
C ALA A 194 8.04 1.89 -18.57
N PHE A 195 8.60 2.86 -19.30
CA PHE A 195 8.94 4.19 -18.76
C PHE A 195 7.71 5.01 -18.35
N TRP A 196 6.66 4.97 -19.17
CA TRP A 196 5.40 5.65 -18.85
C TRP A 196 4.79 5.06 -17.57
N LEU A 197 4.79 3.73 -17.40
CA LEU A 197 4.32 3.05 -16.20
C LEU A 197 5.10 3.46 -14.94
N GLN A 198 6.43 3.65 -15.05
CA GLN A 198 7.23 4.17 -13.93
C GLN A 198 6.73 5.54 -13.46
N GLY A 199 6.47 6.45 -14.40
CA GLY A 199 5.96 7.79 -14.12
C GLY A 199 4.52 7.77 -13.62
N CYS A 200 3.66 6.94 -14.23
CA CYS A 200 2.27 6.70 -13.86
C CYS A 200 2.15 6.31 -12.38
N HIS A 201 2.93 5.32 -11.95
CA HIS A 201 3.00 4.87 -10.56
C HIS A 201 3.29 6.04 -9.59
N MET A 202 4.32 6.84 -9.89
CA MET A 202 4.69 7.97 -9.03
C MET A 202 3.60 9.05 -8.97
N VAL A 203 2.94 9.33 -10.08
CA VAL A 203 1.82 10.29 -10.12
C VAL A 203 0.66 9.77 -9.30
N HIS A 204 0.23 8.51 -9.48
CA HIS A 204 -0.85 7.92 -8.71
C HIS A 204 -0.55 7.96 -7.20
N CYS A 205 0.63 7.50 -6.79
CA CYS A 205 1.03 7.54 -5.38
C CYS A 205 1.06 8.97 -4.82
N ALA A 206 1.61 9.94 -5.56
CA ALA A 206 1.70 11.32 -5.10
C ALA A 206 0.32 11.99 -4.91
N TYR A 207 -0.55 11.88 -5.90
CA TYR A 207 -1.89 12.47 -5.84
C TYR A 207 -2.76 11.78 -4.79
N ASN A 208 -2.74 10.44 -4.72
CA ASN A 208 -3.53 9.72 -3.71
C ASN A 208 -3.04 9.97 -2.28
N SER A 209 -1.73 10.24 -2.10
CA SER A 209 -1.18 10.64 -0.80
C SER A 209 -1.80 11.93 -0.26
N LEU A 210 -2.28 12.83 -1.14
CA LEU A 210 -2.98 14.06 -0.75
C LEU A 210 -4.17 13.78 0.18
N TRP A 211 -4.95 12.75 -0.15
CA TRP A 211 -6.16 12.38 0.57
C TRP A 211 -5.87 11.28 1.61
N MET A 212 -5.29 10.16 1.19
CA MET A 212 -5.07 8.98 2.04
C MET A 212 -4.08 9.25 3.17
N GLY A 213 -3.09 10.12 2.95
CA GLY A 213 -2.07 10.48 3.93
C GLY A 213 -2.63 11.08 5.23
N ASN A 214 -3.87 11.56 5.22
CA ASN A 214 -4.55 12.08 6.39
C ASN A 214 -5.04 10.99 7.36
N PHE A 215 -5.15 9.74 6.89
CA PHE A 215 -5.62 8.60 7.68
C PHE A 215 -4.50 7.59 7.94
N ILE A 216 -3.65 7.34 6.94
CA ILE A 216 -2.61 6.32 6.94
C ILE A 216 -1.27 6.91 6.48
N LEU A 217 -0.18 6.21 6.79
CA LEU A 217 1.12 6.44 6.18
C LEU A 217 1.04 5.92 4.75
N PRO A 218 1.27 6.76 3.72
CA PRO A 218 1.27 6.30 2.35
C PRO A 218 2.39 5.31 2.09
N ASP A 219 2.03 4.14 1.59
CA ASP A 219 2.95 3.17 1.02
C ASP A 219 2.99 3.32 -0.49
N TRP A 220 4.18 3.63 -1.02
CA TRP A 220 4.40 3.85 -2.45
C TRP A 220 4.86 2.56 -3.16
N ASP A 221 4.67 1.42 -2.51
CA ASP A 221 5.04 0.09 -2.98
C ASP A 221 6.56 -0.15 -3.05
N MET A 222 6.93 -1.41 -3.20
CA MET A 222 8.31 -1.84 -3.45
C MET A 222 8.86 -1.30 -4.77
N PHE A 223 10.16 -1.50 -4.96
CA PHE A 223 10.80 -1.31 -6.26
C PHE A 223 11.95 -2.32 -6.44
N GLN A 224 12.40 -2.47 -7.68
CA GLN A 224 13.59 -3.27 -8.00
C GLN A 224 14.80 -2.35 -8.25
N SER A 225 15.92 -2.61 -7.57
CA SER A 225 17.11 -1.75 -7.58
C SER A 225 18.00 -1.92 -8.83
N TYR A 226 17.74 -2.94 -9.64
CA TYR A 226 18.52 -3.26 -10.85
C TYR A 226 17.84 -2.87 -12.17
N GLN A 227 16.62 -2.37 -12.13
CA GLN A 227 15.82 -2.04 -13.32
C GLN A 227 16.13 -0.65 -13.91
N GLN A 228 15.64 -0.41 -15.12
CA GLN A 228 15.98 0.75 -15.97
C GLN A 228 15.57 2.14 -15.39
N CYS A 229 14.84 2.20 -14.28
CA CYS A 229 14.50 3.43 -13.56
C CYS A 229 14.75 3.33 -12.04
N ALA A 230 15.61 2.41 -11.62
CA ALA A 230 15.84 2.11 -10.20
C ALA A 230 16.23 3.34 -9.37
N GLU A 231 17.08 4.24 -9.89
CA GLU A 231 17.48 5.45 -9.17
C GLU A 231 16.30 6.41 -8.94
N LEU A 232 15.43 6.56 -9.95
CA LEU A 232 14.19 7.35 -9.84
C LEU A 232 13.26 6.75 -8.78
N HIS A 233 13.08 5.43 -8.80
CA HIS A 233 12.24 4.73 -7.84
C HIS A 233 12.82 4.80 -6.42
N ALA A 234 14.12 4.59 -6.24
CA ALA A 234 14.79 4.77 -4.95
C ALA A 234 14.58 6.18 -4.39
N ALA A 235 14.80 7.21 -5.21
CA ALA A 235 14.55 8.60 -4.82
C ALA A 235 13.06 8.84 -4.48
N SER A 236 12.14 8.24 -5.25
CA SER A 236 10.69 8.34 -4.99
C SER A 236 10.30 7.74 -3.64
N ARG A 237 10.85 6.57 -3.27
CA ARG A 237 10.56 5.91 -1.97
C ARG A 237 11.16 6.70 -0.81
N VAL A 238 12.35 7.27 -1.00
CA VAL A 238 12.95 8.20 -0.04
C VAL A 238 12.08 9.44 0.14
N ILE A 239 11.57 10.05 -0.93
CA ILE A 239 10.72 11.24 -0.82
C ILE A 239 9.31 10.89 -0.31
N SER A 240 8.77 9.67 -0.50
CA SER A 240 7.44 9.27 0.02
C SER A 240 7.24 9.62 1.50
N GLY A 241 8.28 9.43 2.31
CA GLY A 241 8.16 9.41 3.78
C GLY A 241 7.56 8.11 4.34
N GLY A 242 7.12 7.21 3.45
CA GLY A 242 6.65 5.87 3.76
C GLY A 242 7.77 4.84 3.95
N PRO A 243 7.41 3.55 3.98
CA PRO A 243 8.37 2.46 4.06
C PRO A 243 9.22 2.36 2.78
N ILE A 244 10.40 1.74 2.90
CA ILE A 244 11.28 1.43 1.78
C ILE A 244 11.61 -0.05 1.86
N TYR A 245 11.20 -0.81 0.86
CA TYR A 245 11.52 -2.22 0.70
C TYR A 245 11.70 -2.54 -0.80
N VAL A 246 12.50 -3.56 -1.09
CA VAL A 246 12.87 -3.95 -2.46
C VAL A 246 12.47 -5.38 -2.76
N SER A 247 12.10 -5.65 -4.01
CA SER A 247 11.71 -6.97 -4.53
C SER A 247 12.72 -7.51 -5.54
N ASP A 248 14.01 -7.28 -5.27
CA ASP A 248 15.06 -7.78 -6.12
C ASP A 248 15.12 -9.31 -6.09
N SER A 249 15.26 -9.92 -7.26
CA SER A 249 15.61 -11.34 -7.34
C SER A 249 16.97 -11.57 -6.67
N VAL A 250 17.12 -12.72 -6.02
CA VAL A 250 18.37 -13.12 -5.38
C VAL A 250 19.54 -12.99 -6.37
N GLY A 251 20.59 -12.27 -5.96
CA GLY A 251 21.79 -12.05 -6.78
C GLY A 251 21.72 -10.87 -7.75
N LYS A 252 20.56 -10.21 -7.91
CA LYS A 252 20.41 -9.03 -8.79
C LYS A 252 20.53 -7.68 -8.07
N TYR A 253 20.71 -7.68 -6.75
CA TYR A 253 20.77 -6.45 -5.95
C TYR A 253 21.81 -5.44 -6.45
N ASN A 254 21.39 -4.20 -6.65
CA ASN A 254 22.27 -3.06 -6.88
C ASN A 254 22.67 -2.43 -5.54
N PHE A 255 23.67 -3.01 -4.88
CA PHE A 255 24.13 -2.54 -3.57
C PHE A 255 24.65 -1.09 -3.57
N ASP A 256 25.17 -0.61 -4.71
CA ASP A 256 25.62 0.79 -4.82
C ASP A 256 24.46 1.76 -4.68
N LEU A 257 23.32 1.46 -5.32
CA LEU A 257 22.11 2.24 -5.16
C LEU A 257 21.51 2.10 -3.75
N LEU A 258 21.40 0.88 -3.22
CA LEU A 258 20.81 0.65 -1.90
C LEU A 258 21.60 1.36 -0.78
N ARG A 259 22.93 1.41 -0.89
CA ARG A 259 23.78 2.19 0.02
C ARG A 259 23.54 3.70 -0.02
N LYS A 260 22.96 4.25 -1.11
CA LYS A 260 22.57 5.68 -1.16
C LYS A 260 21.31 5.96 -0.36
N VAL A 261 20.48 4.94 -0.10
CA VAL A 261 19.17 5.06 0.59
C VAL A 261 19.28 4.84 2.10
N ALA A 262 20.27 4.05 2.54
CA ALA A 262 20.52 3.74 3.94
C ALA A 262 21.78 4.44 4.49
N LEU A 263 21.77 4.74 5.78
CA LEU A 263 22.95 5.19 6.52
C LEU A 263 23.91 4.00 6.77
N PRO A 264 25.19 4.25 7.13
CA PRO A 264 26.17 3.19 7.38
C PRO A 264 25.79 2.18 8.47
N ASP A 265 24.91 2.56 9.40
CA ASP A 265 24.38 1.69 10.46
C ASP A 265 23.15 0.87 10.01
N GLY A 266 22.75 0.98 8.74
CA GLY A 266 21.60 0.31 8.15
C GLY A 266 20.26 1.01 8.43
N SER A 267 20.24 2.13 9.16
CA SER A 267 19.04 2.91 9.35
C SER A 267 18.68 3.72 8.10
N ILE A 268 17.41 4.09 7.95
CA ILE A 268 16.93 4.94 6.86
C ILE A 268 16.48 6.29 7.41
N LEU A 269 16.79 7.36 6.68
CA LEU A 269 16.29 8.68 7.02
C LEU A 269 14.78 8.73 6.73
N ARG A 270 14.00 9.02 7.78
CA ARG A 270 12.56 9.25 7.65
C ARG A 270 12.24 10.72 7.80
N CYS A 271 11.18 11.13 7.15
CA CYS A 271 10.72 12.51 7.24
C CYS A 271 9.46 12.60 8.08
N GLN A 272 9.17 13.81 8.57
CA GLN A 272 8.09 14.02 9.53
C GLN A 272 6.72 13.82 8.91
N HIS A 273 6.61 14.06 7.60
CA HIS A 273 5.37 14.00 6.85
C HIS A 273 5.55 13.17 5.57
N TYR A 274 4.42 12.72 5.04
CA TYR A 274 4.34 12.10 3.73
C TYR A 274 4.55 13.13 2.62
N ALA A 275 4.94 12.65 1.45
CA ALA A 275 5.18 13.50 0.29
C ALA A 275 3.88 14.06 -0.28
N LEU A 276 3.94 15.30 -0.74
CA LEU A 276 2.82 16.02 -1.33
C LEU A 276 3.23 16.68 -2.65
N ASN A 277 2.27 16.78 -3.56
CA ASN A 277 2.43 17.58 -4.77
C ASN A 277 2.67 19.05 -4.41
N THR A 278 3.52 19.72 -5.19
CA THR A 278 3.63 21.18 -5.10
C THR A 278 2.34 21.80 -5.62
N ARG A 279 1.97 22.94 -5.03
CA ARG A 279 0.71 23.62 -5.33
C ARG A 279 0.48 23.90 -6.82
N ASP A 280 1.56 24.15 -7.56
CA ASP A 280 1.52 24.52 -8.98
C ASP A 280 1.38 23.34 -9.94
N CYS A 281 1.48 22.09 -9.47
CA CYS A 281 1.10 20.91 -10.26
C CYS A 281 -0.19 20.24 -9.76
N LEU A 282 -0.77 20.68 -8.65
CA LEU A 282 -1.89 20.01 -7.97
C LEU A 282 -3.13 19.77 -8.85
N PHE A 283 -3.42 20.67 -9.78
CA PHE A 283 -4.56 20.58 -10.70
C PHE A 283 -4.16 20.39 -12.16
N GLU A 284 -2.88 20.09 -12.41
CA GLU A 284 -2.39 19.77 -13.75
C GLU A 284 -2.32 18.25 -13.94
N ASP A 285 -2.19 17.81 -15.19
CA ASP A 285 -2.08 16.40 -15.59
C ASP A 285 -0.66 16.07 -16.06
N PRO A 286 0.26 15.74 -15.14
CA PRO A 286 1.66 15.46 -15.47
C PRO A 286 1.85 14.16 -16.28
N LEU A 287 0.80 13.36 -16.49
CA LEU A 287 0.89 12.12 -17.28
C LEU A 287 0.59 12.33 -18.76
N HIS A 288 -0.28 13.28 -19.10
CA HIS A 288 -0.80 13.39 -20.47
C HIS A 288 -0.51 14.73 -21.15
N ASP A 289 -0.27 15.80 -20.39
CA ASP A 289 -0.23 17.15 -20.99
C ASP A 289 1.08 17.49 -21.72
N GLY A 290 2.12 16.68 -21.54
CA GLY A 290 3.43 16.84 -22.17
C GLY A 290 4.20 18.10 -21.77
N LYS A 291 3.72 18.87 -20.79
CA LYS A 291 4.28 20.16 -20.36
C LYS A 291 4.59 20.21 -18.85
N THR A 292 3.83 19.48 -18.04
CA THR A 292 3.89 19.56 -16.58
C THR A 292 4.80 18.47 -16.04
N ALA A 293 5.83 18.88 -15.30
CA ALA A 293 6.60 17.93 -14.50
C ALA A 293 5.90 17.70 -13.16
N LEU A 294 5.79 16.43 -12.75
CA LEU A 294 5.41 16.08 -11.38
C LEU A 294 6.45 16.66 -10.43
N LYS A 295 6.00 17.50 -9.49
CA LYS A 295 6.84 18.09 -8.45
C LYS A 295 6.30 17.69 -7.11
N VAL A 296 7.10 16.92 -6.37
CA VAL A 296 6.77 16.43 -5.04
C VAL A 296 7.72 17.10 -4.06
N TRP A 297 7.16 17.57 -2.94
CA TRP A 297 7.91 18.14 -1.85
C TRP A 297 7.53 17.48 -0.54
N LYS A 298 8.38 17.66 0.46
CA LYS A 298 8.09 17.27 1.83
C LYS A 298 8.91 18.07 2.83
N LEU A 299 8.45 18.07 4.08
CA LEU A 299 9.15 18.70 5.18
C LEU A 299 10.04 17.67 5.91
N ASN A 300 11.34 17.95 5.96
CA ASN A 300 12.29 17.23 6.80
C ASN A 300 12.89 18.22 7.80
N LYS A 301 12.37 18.30 9.03
CA LYS A 301 13.08 19.03 10.09
C LYS A 301 14.26 18.18 10.54
N VAL A 302 15.45 18.52 10.05
CA VAL A 302 16.68 18.20 10.77
C VAL A 302 16.80 19.25 11.86
N SER A 303 16.30 18.97 13.06
CA SER A 303 16.65 19.78 14.23
C SER A 303 18.03 19.32 14.70
N HIS A 304 19.02 20.21 14.61
CA HIS A 304 20.27 20.10 15.37
C HIS A 304 20.01 20.30 16.86
#